data_AF-A0A6B2UVI2-F1
#
_entry.id   AF-A0A6B2UVI2-F1
#
_cell.length_a   1.000
_cell.length_b   1.000
_cell.length_c   1.000
_cell.angle_alpha   90.00
_cell.angle_beta   90.00
_cell.angle_gamma   90.00
#
_symmetry.space_group_name_H-M   'P 1'
#
loop_
_entity.id
_entity.type
_entity.pdbx_description
1 polymer ?
#
loop_
_entity_poly.entity_id
_entity_poly.type
_entity_poly.pdbx_seq_one_letter_code
_entity_poly.pdbx_strand_id
1 'polypeptide(L)' 'GAGWLACFEVADVSASCARVLALGGQVVEEPAEGTRGRTATVADPEGAVFALVRTEAARG' A
#
# COMPACT_ATOMS: atom_id res chain seq x y z
N GLY A 1 14.50 -7.79 -8.60
CA GLY A 1 14.37 -7.85 -10.08
C GLY A 1 13.15 -7.08 -10.50
N ALA A 2 12.99 -6.76 -11.78
CA ALA A 2 11.78 -6.12 -12.30
C ALA A 2 10.62 -7.14 -12.30
N GLY A 3 9.48 -6.78 -11.71
CA GLY A 3 8.29 -7.61 -11.60
C GLY A 3 7.05 -6.75 -11.45
N TRP A 4 5.89 -7.32 -11.75
CA TRP A 4 4.61 -6.66 -11.54
C TRP A 4 4.20 -6.75 -10.08
N LEU A 5 3.72 -5.65 -9.52
CA LEU A 5 3.14 -5.58 -8.18
C LEU A 5 1.69 -5.12 -8.31
N ALA A 6 0.76 -5.89 -7.74
CA ALA A 6 -0.63 -5.45 -7.63
C ALA A 6 -0.69 -4.18 -6.77
N CYS A 7 -1.47 -3.19 -7.20
CA CYS A 7 -1.62 -1.92 -6.50
C CYS A 7 -3.11 -1.60 -6.33
N PHE A 8 -3.54 -1.31 -5.11
CA PHE A 8 -4.93 -1.04 -4.76
C PHE A 8 -5.09 0.39 -4.27
N GLU A 9 -6.03 1.13 -4.89
CA GLU A 9 -6.42 2.45 -4.41
C GLU A 9 -7.19 2.34 -3.08
N VAL A 10 -6.82 3.17 -2.11
CA VAL A 10 -7.44 3.23 -0.79
C VAL A 10 -7.69 4.67 -0.37
N ALA A 11 -8.75 4.89 0.40
CA ALA A 11 -9.08 6.21 0.92
C ALA A 11 -8.03 6.75 1.93
N ASP A 12 -7.36 5.85 2.65
CA ASP A 12 -6.31 6.19 3.61
C ASP A 12 -5.31 5.03 3.73
N VAL A 13 -4.04 5.29 3.41
CA VAL A 13 -2.97 4.29 3.40
C VAL A 13 -2.63 3.83 4.81
N SER A 14 -2.53 4.75 5.77
CA SER A 14 -2.16 4.43 7.15
C SER A 14 -3.24 3.59 7.84
N ALA A 15 -4.51 3.95 7.65
CA ALA A 15 -5.63 3.16 8.17
C ALA A 15 -5.70 1.77 7.53
N SER A 16 -5.38 1.67 6.24
CA SER A 16 -5.35 0.40 5.53
C SER A 16 -4.19 -0.49 5.99
N CYS A 17 -2.99 0.05 6.23
CA CYS A 17 -1.87 -0.68 6.85
C CYS A 17 -2.24 -1.20 8.24
N ALA A 18 -2.88 -0.38 9.08
CA ALA A 18 -3.35 -0.82 10.40
C ALA A 18 -4.35 -1.98 10.29
N ARG A 19 -5.23 -1.95 9.28
CA ARG A 19 -6.15 -3.06 9.00
C ARG A 19 -5.42 -4.32 8.55
N VAL A 20 -4.40 -4.21 7.70
CA VAL A 20 -3.59 -5.36 7.28
C VAL A 20 -2.94 -6.04 8.49
N LEU A 21 -2.31 -5.25 9.38
CA LEU A 21 -1.71 -5.76 10.62
C LEU A 21 -2.75 -6.45 11.51
N ALA A 22 -3.94 -5.86 11.68
CA ALA A 22 -5.02 -6.43 12.48
C ALA A 22 -5.56 -7.76 11.92
N LEU A 23 -5.40 -7.99 10.62
CA LEU A 23 -5.78 -9.24 9.93
C LEU A 23 -4.64 -10.26 9.86
N GLY A 24 -3.51 -10.00 10.53
CA GLY A 24 -2.35 -10.89 10.60
C GLY A 24 -1.35 -10.72 9.45
N GLY A 25 -1.53 -9.72 8.59
CA GLY A 25 -0.56 -9.36 7.57
C GLY A 25 0.58 -8.50 8.13
N GLN A 26 1.39 -7.97 7.22
CA GLN A 26 2.59 -7.20 7.56
C GLN A 26 2.71 -5.92 6.72
N VAL A 27 3.30 -4.89 7.31
CA VAL A 27 3.80 -3.73 6.56
C VAL A 27 5.24 -4.02 6.17
N VAL A 28 5.50 -4.10 4.87
CA VAL A 28 6.82 -4.37 4.29
C VAL A 28 7.58 -3.06 4.08
N GLU A 29 6.87 -2.04 3.56
CA GLU A 29 7.37 -0.68 3.44
C GLU A 29 6.32 0.28 4.02
N GLU A 30 6.74 1.10 4.97
CA GLU A 30 5.87 2.05 5.68
C GLU A 30 5.25 3.09 4.74
N PRO A 31 4.07 3.64 5.09
CA PRO A 31 3.42 4.68 4.30
C PRO A 31 4.31 5.91 4.10
N ALA A 32 4.64 6.21 2.84
CA ALA A 32 5.45 7.36 2.45
C ALA A 32 4.82 8.13 1.27
N GLU A 33 5.11 9.42 1.18
CA GLU A 33 4.71 10.24 0.03
C GLU A 33 5.52 9.85 -1.21
N GLY A 34 4.82 9.59 -2.31
CA GLY A 34 5.41 9.19 -3.59
C GLY A 34 4.92 10.05 -4.74
N THR A 35 5.50 9.83 -5.92
CA THR A 35 5.15 10.60 -7.14
C THR A 35 3.72 10.40 -7.62
N ARG A 36 3.05 9.32 -7.19
CA ARG A 36 1.67 8.99 -7.53
C ARG A 36 0.69 9.31 -6.40
N GLY A 37 1.18 9.87 -5.30
CA GLY A 37 0.46 10.01 -4.04
C GLY A 37 1.09 9.13 -2.95
N ARG A 38 0.44 9.06 -1.79
CA ARG A 38 0.95 8.30 -0.64
C ARG A 38 0.84 6.81 -0.90
N THR A 39 1.88 6.05 -0.58
CA THR A 39 1.95 4.60 -0.86
C THR A 39 2.54 3.82 0.30
N ALA A 40 2.17 2.54 0.43
CA ALA A 40 2.82 1.56 1.30
C ALA A 40 2.88 0.19 0.60
N THR A 41 3.85 -0.63 0.95
CA THR A 41 3.91 -2.04 0.51
C THR A 41 3.55 -2.93 1.70
N VAL A 42 2.66 -3.89 1.48
CA VAL A 42 2.17 -4.79 2.52
C VAL A 42 2.20 -6.24 2.04
N ALA A 43 2.14 -7.16 2.98
CA ALA A 43 1.97 -8.59 2.72
C ALA A 43 0.76 -9.14 3.50
N ASP A 44 0.03 -10.08 2.89
CA ASP A 44 -0.98 -10.86 3.61
C ASP A 44 -0.32 -11.95 4.49
N PRO A 45 -1.08 -12.67 5.33
CA PRO A 45 -0.53 -13.73 6.18
C PRO A 45 0.10 -14.90 5.41
N GLU A 46 -0.23 -15.08 4.12
CA GLU A 46 0.31 -16.13 3.26
C GLU A 46 1.58 -15.66 2.51
N GLY A 47 1.97 -14.39 2.68
CA GLY A 47 3.17 -13.80 2.11
C GLY A 47 2.96 -13.16 0.73
N ALA A 48 1.73 -13.00 0.26
CA ALA A 48 1.47 -12.29 -1.00
C ALA A 48 1.71 -10.79 -0.81
N VAL A 49 2.61 -10.22 -1.61
CA VAL A 49 3.01 -8.80 -1.52
C VAL A 49 2.23 -7.94 -2.51
N PHE A 50 1.71 -6.80 -2.04
CA PHE A 50 1.00 -5.82 -2.87
C PHE A 50 1.16 -4.40 -2.32
N ALA A 51 0.90 -3.41 -3.17
CA ALA A 51 0.94 -2.00 -2.81
C ALA A 51 -0.45 -1.44 -2.49
N LEU A 52 -0.48 -0.53 -1.55
CA LEU A 52 -1.60 0.37 -1.27
C LEU A 52 -1.21 1.76 -1.74
N VAL A 53 -2.14 2.44 -2.42
CA VAL A 53 -1.93 3.82 -2.87
C VAL A 53 -3.14 4.66 -2.55
N ARG A 54 -2.92 5.91 -2.15
CA ARG A 54 -3.91 6.96 -2.26
C ARG A 54 -3.41 7.93 -3.31
N THR A 55 -4.03 7.92 -4.47
CA THR A 55 -3.61 8.81 -5.55
C THR A 55 -3.98 10.24 -5.23
N GLU A 56 -3.04 11.15 -5.42
CA GLU A 56 -3.36 12.56 -5.45
C GLU A 56 -4.14 12.82 -6.73
N ALA A 57 -5.26 13.55 -6.65
CA ALA A 57 -5.98 13.96 -7.84
C ALA A 57 -5.00 14.71 -8.76
N ALA A 58 -4.98 14.37 -10.05
CA ALA A 58 -4.20 15.11 -11.01
C ALA A 58 -4.55 16.60 -10.86
N ARG A 59 -3.55 17.43 -10.53
CA ARG A 59 -3.75 18.88 -10.56
C ARG A 59 -4.11 19.23 -12.00
N GLY A 60 -5.36 19.64 -12.20
CA GLY A 60 -5.83 20.25 -13.44
C GLY A 60 -5.14 21.58 -13.69
#